data_AF-A0A1M4Z0W1-F1
#
_entry.id   AF-A0A1M4Z0W1-F1
#
_cell.length_a   1.000
_cell.length_b   1.000
_cell.length_c   1.000
_cell.angle_alpha   90.00
_cell.angle_beta   90.00
_cell.angle_gamma   90.00
#
_symmetry.space_group_name_H-M   'P 1'
#
loop_
_entity.id
_entity.type
_entity.pdbx_description
1 polymer ?
#
loop_
_entity_poly.entity_id
_entity_poly.type
_entity_poly.pdbx_seq_one_letter_code
_entity_poly.pdbx_strand_id
1 'polypeptide(L)'
;MVTKFLLITLAYAIIIILEVPRLVAQKRWKDLGAFWLLLAPAMIYGYGMVFDLKLPNPTDFLEAVFKPAAMKMESFFGTAK
;
A
#
# COMPACT_ATOMS: atom_id res chain seq x y z
N MET A 1 12.09 -9.73 16.34
CA MET A 1 11.54 -10.36 15.12
C MET A 1 10.18 -11.00 15.40
N VAL A 2 10.12 -12.02 16.27
CA VAL A 2 8.87 -12.75 16.62
C VAL A 2 7.74 -11.85 17.12
N THR A 3 8.01 -10.93 18.06
CA THR A 3 6.98 -10.01 18.58
C THR A 3 6.38 -9.11 17.51
N LYS A 4 7.22 -8.55 16.62
CA LYS A 4 6.76 -7.68 15.51
C LYS A 4 5.89 -8.47 14.53
N PHE A 5 6.28 -9.71 14.23
CA PHE A 5 5.51 -10.63 13.40
C PHE A 5 4.13 -10.92 14.01
N LEU A 6 4.07 -11.30 15.28
CA LEU A 6 2.80 -11.59 15.95
C LEU A 6 1.86 -10.38 15.97
N LEU A 7 2.40 -9.19 16.27
CA LEU A 7 1.62 -7.96 16.29
C LEU A 7 1.05 -7.59 14.92
N ILE A 8 1.85 -7.69 13.86
CA ILE A 8 1.41 -7.32 12.51
C ILE A 8 0.38 -8.34 11.97
N THR A 9 0.58 -9.63 12.23
CA THR A 9 -0.39 -10.67 11.88
C THR A 9 -1.70 -10.48 12.63
N LEU A 10 -1.64 -10.17 13.93
CA LEU A 10 -2.83 -9.89 14.73
C LEU A 10 -3.59 -8.66 14.19
N ALA A 11 -2.87 -7.58 13.86
CA ALA A 11 -3.47 -6.38 13.29
C ALA A 11 -4.22 -6.68 11.98
N TYR A 12 -3.59 -7.38 11.04
CA TYR A 12 -4.25 -7.75 9.78
C TYR A 12 -5.42 -8.71 10.00
N ALA A 13 -5.30 -9.67 10.92
CA ALA A 13 -6.38 -10.58 11.25
C ALA A 13 -7.61 -9.83 11.78
N ILE A 14 -7.42 -8.86 12.67
CA ILE A 14 -8.51 -8.00 13.18
C ILE A 14 -9.18 -7.24 12.02
N ILE A 15 -8.40 -6.60 11.15
CA ILE A 15 -8.93 -5.86 9.99
C ILE A 15 -9.77 -6.78 9.09
N ILE A 16 -9.25 -7.96 8.76
CA ILE A 16 -9.93 -8.94 7.90
C ILE A 16 -11.22 -9.44 8.56
N ILE A 17 -11.18 -9.80 9.84
CA ILE A 17 -12.34 -10.34 10.57
C ILE A 17 -13.45 -9.29 10.70
N LEU A 18 -13.11 -8.00 10.83
CA LEU A 18 -14.13 -6.95 10.92
C LEU A 18 -14.74 -6.61 9.56
N GLU A 19 -13.91 -6.56 8.50
CA GLU A 19 -14.33 -5.97 7.23
C GLU A 19 -14.82 -7.02 6.22
N VAL A 20 -14.13 -8.16 6.09
CA VAL A 20 -14.47 -9.19 5.08
C VAL A 20 -15.87 -9.79 5.27
N PRO A 21 -16.30 -10.25 6.46
CA PRO A 21 -17.63 -10.85 6.60
C PRO A 21 -18.74 -9.85 6.32
N ARG A 22 -18.54 -8.57 6.67
CA ARG A 22 -19.47 -7.49 6.34
C ARG A 22 -19.63 -7.33 4.83
N LEU A 23 -18.52 -7.25 4.10
CA LEU A 23 -18.52 -7.05 2.64
C LEU A 23 -19.09 -8.26 1.90
N VAL A 24 -18.77 -9.48 2.35
CA VAL A 24 -19.29 -10.73 1.78
C VAL A 24 -20.78 -10.87 2.05
N ALA A 25 -21.25 -10.61 3.28
CA ALA A 25 -22.67 -10.67 3.63
C ALA A 25 -23.51 -9.69 2.81
N GLN A 26 -22.99 -8.50 2.54
CA GLN A 26 -23.65 -7.48 1.72
C GLN A 26 -23.46 -7.71 0.20
N LYS A 27 -22.78 -8.78 -0.22
CA LYS A 27 -22.45 -9.10 -1.62
C LYS A 27 -21.77 -7.94 -2.36
N ARG A 28 -21.00 -7.09 -1.65
CA ARG A 28 -20.29 -5.96 -2.26
C ARG A 28 -18.94 -6.41 -2.80
N TRP A 29 -18.96 -7.18 -3.89
CA TRP A 29 -17.76 -7.78 -4.48
C TRP A 29 -16.76 -6.74 -5.02
N LYS A 30 -17.26 -5.62 -5.54
CA LYS A 30 -16.41 -4.50 -6.00
C LYS A 30 -15.62 -3.90 -4.84
N ASP A 31 -16.30 -3.68 -3.72
CA ASP A 31 -15.69 -3.14 -2.51
C ASP A 31 -14.72 -4.12 -1.87
N LEU A 32 -15.06 -5.41 -1.89
CA LEU A 32 -14.15 -6.47 -1.46
C LEU A 32 -12.88 -6.49 -2.33
N GLY A 33 -13.01 -6.29 -3.63
CA GLY A 33 -11.88 -6.13 -4.55
C GLY A 33 -11.02 -4.91 -4.21
N ALA A 34 -11.65 -3.75 -3.96
CA ALA A 34 -10.94 -2.53 -3.56
C ALA A 34 -10.25 -2.68 -2.19
N PHE A 35 -10.90 -3.34 -1.24
CA PHE A 35 -10.33 -3.67 0.06
C PHE A 35 -9.07 -4.52 -0.09
N TRP A 36 -9.13 -5.60 -0.88
CA TRP A 36 -7.96 -6.44 -1.15
C TRP A 36 -6.86 -5.72 -1.92
N LEU A 37 -7.22 -4.85 -2.87
CA LEU A 37 -6.26 -4.03 -3.62
C LEU A 37 -5.42 -3.14 -2.70
N LEU A 38 -5.99 -2.66 -1.60
CA LEU A 38 -5.29 -1.86 -0.60
C LEU A 38 -4.59 -2.72 0.46
N LEU A 39 -5.25 -3.78 0.94
CA LEU A 39 -4.72 -4.61 2.01
C LEU A 39 -3.53 -5.45 1.56
N ALA A 40 -3.56 -6.01 0.35
CA ALA A 40 -2.49 -6.85 -0.17
C ALA A 40 -1.11 -6.16 -0.20
N PRO A 41 -0.93 -4.97 -0.81
CA PRO A 41 0.34 -4.27 -0.76
C PRO A 41 0.73 -3.89 0.67
N ALA A 42 -0.23 -3.47 1.51
CA ALA A 42 0.06 -3.18 2.91
C ALA A 42 0.65 -4.40 3.64
N MET A 43 0.08 -5.59 3.43
CA MET A 43 0.60 -6.85 3.98
C MET A 43 1.97 -7.22 3.42
N ILE A 44 2.16 -7.13 2.10
CA ILE A 44 3.45 -7.43 1.44
C ILE A 44 4.56 -6.56 2.03
N TYR A 45 4.34 -5.25 2.11
CA TYR A 45 5.32 -4.33 2.69
C TYR A 45 5.49 -4.51 4.19
N GLY A 46 4.40 -4.70 4.93
CA GLY A 46 4.46 -4.93 6.37
C GLY A 46 5.29 -6.17 6.73
N TYR A 47 5.01 -7.31 6.10
CA TYR A 47 5.80 -8.52 6.30
C TYR A 47 7.22 -8.38 5.75
N GLY A 48 7.40 -7.75 4.59
CA GLY A 48 8.73 -7.49 4.04
C GLY A 48 9.62 -6.72 4.99
N MET A 49 9.10 -5.69 5.66
CA MET A 49 9.85 -4.94 6.69
C MET A 49 10.19 -5.80 7.92
N VAL A 50 9.30 -6.72 8.33
CA VAL A 50 9.55 -7.60 9.49
C VAL A 50 10.64 -8.63 9.18
N PHE A 51 10.69 -9.13 7.95
CA PHE A 51 11.66 -10.10 7.47
C PHE A 51 12.92 -9.46 6.84
N ASP A 52 13.02 -8.13 6.88
CA ASP A 52 14.11 -7.36 6.28
C ASP A 52 14.34 -7.68 4.79
N LEU A 53 13.23 -7.93 4.07
CA LEU A 53 13.24 -8.18 2.64
C LEU A 53 13.53 -6.88 1.90
N LYS A 54 14.42 -6.94 0.91
CA LYS A 54 14.65 -5.86 -0.04
C LYS A 54 13.48 -5.76 -0.99
N LEU A 55 12.45 -5.01 -0.59
CA LEU A 55 11.33 -4.68 -1.44
C LEU A 55 11.65 -3.45 -2.31
N PRO A 56 11.10 -3.37 -3.53
CA PRO A 56 11.19 -2.15 -4.33
C PRO A 56 10.58 -0.99 -3.54
N ASN A 57 11.15 0.21 -3.65
CA ASN A 57 10.59 1.38 -3.00
C ASN A 57 9.39 1.90 -3.81
N PRO A 58 8.17 1.95 -3.24
CA PRO A 58 7.01 2.48 -3.96
C PRO A 58 7.19 3.95 -4.37
N THR A 59 8.06 4.67 -3.68
CA THR A 59 8.38 6.07 -3.99
C THR A 59 9.05 6.19 -5.35
N ASP A 60 9.86 5.21 -5.76
CA ASP A 60 10.54 5.23 -7.06
C ASP A 60 9.50 5.16 -8.21
N PHE A 61 8.44 4.37 -8.01
CA PHE A 61 7.31 4.32 -8.93
C PHE A 61 6.56 5.67 -8.98
N LEU A 62 6.28 6.25 -7.82
CA LEU A 62 5.64 7.57 -7.76
C LEU A 62 6.49 8.63 -8.44
N GLU A 63 7.80 8.65 -8.19
CA GLU A 63 8.73 9.57 -8.85
C GLU A 63 8.68 9.40 -10.36
N ALA A 64 8.75 8.17 -10.88
CA ALA A 64 8.66 7.93 -12.32
C ALA A 64 7.36 8.45 -12.95
N VAL A 65 6.24 8.34 -12.23
CA VAL A 65 4.93 8.82 -12.69
C VAL A 65 4.80 10.34 -12.61
N PHE A 66 5.30 10.96 -11.53
CA PHE A 66 5.09 12.39 -11.26
C PHE A 66 6.21 13.30 -11.78
N LYS A 67 7.41 12.79 -12.01
CA LYS A 67 8.56 13.54 -12.55
C LYS A 67 8.27 14.27 -13.86
N PRO A 68 7.56 13.68 -14.86
CA PRO A 68 7.22 14.40 -16.08
C PRO A 68 6.32 15.63 -15.83
N ALA A 69 5.41 15.53 -14.85
CA ALA A 69 4.55 16.65 -14.47
C ALA A 69 5.33 17.73 -13.71
N ALA A 70 6.21 17.31 -12.78
CA ALA A 70 7.08 18.21 -12.03
C ALA A 70 8.00 19.02 -12.97
N MET A 71 8.66 18.36 -13.94
CA MET A 71 9.52 19.03 -14.93
C MET A 71 8.75 20.05 -15.78
N LYS A 72 7.50 19.74 -16.16
CA LYS A 72 6.65 20.72 -16.87
C LYS A 72 6.33 21.93 -16.00
N MET A 73 6.02 21.73 -14.72
CA MET A 73 5.80 22.84 -13.79
C MET A 73 7.07 23.69 -13.61
N GLU A 74 8.23 23.07 -13.40
CA GLU A 74 9.52 23.77 -13.26
C GLU A 74 9.84 24.63 -14.49
N SER A 75 9.55 24.12 -15.69
CA SER A 75 9.72 24.87 -16.94
C SER A 75 8.75 26.05 -17.07
N PHE A 76 7.54 25.95 -16.51
CA PHE A 76 6.53 27.01 -16.52
C PHE A 76 6.86 28.15 -15.53
N PHE A 77 7.42 27.81 -14.37
CA PHE A 77 7.81 28.78 -13.33
C PHE A 77 9.23 29.35 -13.51
N GLY A 78 9.92 29.03 -14.61
CA GLY A 78 11.23 29.61 -14.94
C GLY A 78 12.36 29.30 -13.95
N THR A 79 12.22 28.22 -13.17
CA THR A 79 13.21 27.79 -12.16
C THR A 79 14.16 26.71 -12.67
N ALA A 80 14.05 26.33 -13.94
CA ALA A 80 14.99 25.42 -14.59
C ALA A 80 16.40 26.06 -14.66
N LYS A 81 17.31 25.54 -13.84
CA LYS A 81 18.76 25.62 -14.06
C LYS A 81 19.24 24.28 -14.62
#